data_AF-A0A0C3LR20-F1
#
_entry.id   AF-A0A0C3LR20-F1
#
_cell.length_a   1.000
_cell.length_b   1.000
_cell.length_c   1.000
_cell.angle_alpha   90.00
_cell.angle_beta   90.00
_cell.angle_gamma   90.00
#
_symmetry.space_group_name_H-M   'P 1'
#
loop_
_entity.id
_entity.type
_entity.pdbx_description
1 polymer ?
#
loop_
_entity_poly.entity_id
_entity_poly.type
_entity_poly.pdbx_seq_one_letter_code
_entity_poly.pdbx_strand_id
1 'polypeptide(L)'
;MNKTQLSLLIIGLLLLGFYLRQTFFTPADDPREINVDSFIDHAQYLTTQSEVIAPLVCAKLAIDMGFTIDQDQVNQALRQTLNAYDDDKDAALYLFIYVKGYAFGLAHGIEDKPGAYFHLGCDQNHPEVQMAPEQTQI
;
A
#
# COMPACT_ATOMS: atom_id res chain seq x y z
N MET A 1 46.13 7.73 -13.35
CA MET A 1 45.19 6.90 -14.16
C MET A 1 45.05 7.56 -15.52
N ASN A 2 45.43 6.87 -16.60
CA ASN A 2 45.48 7.47 -17.95
C ASN A 2 44.07 7.56 -18.56
N LYS A 3 43.80 8.61 -19.35
CA LYS A 3 42.48 8.89 -19.96
C LYS A 3 41.87 7.67 -20.67
N THR A 4 42.70 6.86 -21.31
CA THR A 4 42.31 5.63 -22.00
C THR A 4 41.75 4.54 -21.06
N GLN A 5 42.28 4.42 -19.84
CA GLN A 5 41.78 3.46 -18.85
C GLN A 5 40.43 3.91 -18.26
N LEU A 6 40.25 5.22 -18.08
CA LEU A 6 38.96 5.79 -17.66
C LEU A 6 37.89 5.54 -18.72
N SER A 7 38.20 5.76 -20.00
CA SER A 7 37.27 5.50 -21.11
C SER A 7 36.85 4.03 -21.19
N LEU A 8 37.80 3.09 -21.05
CA LEU A 8 37.49 1.66 -21.07
C LEU A 8 36.61 1.24 -19.89
N LEU A 9 36.84 1.82 -18.70
CA LEU A 9 36.05 1.55 -17.51
C LEU A 9 34.60 2.07 -17.66
N ILE A 10 34.42 3.26 -18.24
CA ILE A 10 33.09 3.83 -18.50
C ILE A 10 32.33 2.98 -19.52
N ILE A 11 33.00 2.56 -20.61
CA ILE A 11 32.38 1.70 -21.63
C ILE A 11 31.98 0.35 -21.02
N GLY A 12 32.85 -0.25 -20.19
CA GLY A 12 32.55 -1.49 -19.48
C GLY A 12 31.34 -1.37 -18.55
N LEU A 13 31.25 -0.27 -17.79
CA LEU A 13 30.09 0.01 -16.92
C LEU A 13 28.79 0.19 -17.70
N LEU A 14 28.85 0.86 -18.85
CA LEU A 14 27.67 1.06 -19.71
C LEU A 14 27.20 -0.26 -20.33
N LEU A 15 28.12 -1.11 -20.79
CA LEU A 15 27.78 -2.42 -21.34
C LEU A 15 27.22 -3.36 -20.27
N LEU A 16 27.78 -3.33 -19.05
CA LEU A 16 27.26 -4.09 -17.92
C LEU A 16 25.84 -3.61 -17.55
N GLY A 17 25.62 -2.29 -17.48
CA GLY A 17 24.30 -1.72 -17.23
C GLY A 17 23.27 -2.10 -18.31
N PHE A 18 23.69 -2.13 -19.58
CA PHE A 18 22.84 -2.55 -20.70
C PHE A 18 22.49 -4.06 -20.62
N TYR A 19 23.47 -4.90 -20.33
CA TYR A 19 23.27 -6.34 -20.15
C TYR A 19 22.35 -6.66 -18.98
N LEU A 20 22.54 -6.00 -17.84
CA LEU A 20 21.67 -6.12 -16.66
C LEU A 20 20.25 -5.64 -16.98
N ARG A 21 20.10 -4.57 -17.78
CA ARG A 21 18.79 -4.14 -18.25
C ARG A 21 18.10 -5.23 -19.06
N GLN A 22 18.78 -5.87 -20.01
CA GLN A 22 18.12 -6.89 -20.86
C GLN A 22 17.81 -8.20 -20.12
N THR A 23 18.60 -8.56 -19.12
CA THR A 23 18.43 -9.83 -18.38
C THR A 23 17.45 -9.73 -17.20
N PHE A 24 17.41 -8.58 -16.52
CA PHE A 24 16.53 -8.37 -15.36
C PHE A 24 15.30 -7.51 -15.67
N PHE A 25 15.34 -6.74 -16.75
CA PHE A 25 14.24 -5.92 -17.24
C PHE A 25 13.95 -6.28 -18.69
N THR A 26 13.53 -7.54 -18.94
CA THR A 26 12.64 -7.78 -20.07
C THR A 26 11.46 -6.82 -19.89
N PRO A 27 11.15 -5.92 -20.85
CA PRO A 27 9.85 -5.28 -20.82
C PRO A 27 8.84 -6.42 -20.75
N ALA A 28 7.95 -6.38 -19.77
CA ALA A 28 6.81 -7.27 -19.78
C ALA A 28 6.01 -6.93 -21.05
N ASP A 29 6.28 -7.65 -22.14
CA ASP A 29 5.56 -7.57 -23.42
C ASP A 29 4.15 -8.15 -23.29
N ASP A 30 3.71 -8.46 -22.07
CA ASP A 30 2.30 -8.58 -21.75
C ASP A 30 1.91 -7.29 -21.03
N PRO A 31 1.38 -6.26 -21.73
CA PRO A 31 0.54 -5.30 -21.06
C PRO A 31 -0.64 -6.10 -20.57
N ARG A 32 -0.54 -6.69 -19.37
CA ARG A 32 -1.64 -7.36 -18.69
C ARG A 32 -2.73 -6.31 -18.58
N GLU A 33 -3.62 -6.32 -19.57
CA GLU A 33 -4.59 -5.27 -19.78
C GLU A 33 -5.53 -5.39 -18.59
N ILE A 34 -5.38 -4.45 -17.66
CA ILE A 34 -6.17 -4.38 -16.44
C ILE A 34 -7.62 -4.47 -16.89
N ASN A 35 -8.35 -5.45 -16.37
CA ASN A 35 -9.77 -5.51 -16.63
C ASN A 35 -10.43 -4.37 -15.87
N VAL A 36 -10.58 -3.21 -16.53
CA VAL A 36 -11.04 -1.97 -15.91
C VAL A 36 -12.44 -2.12 -15.33
N ASP A 37 -13.33 -2.86 -16.01
CA ASP A 37 -14.69 -3.09 -15.54
C ASP A 37 -14.69 -3.93 -14.25
N SER A 38 -13.96 -5.05 -14.25
CA SER A 38 -13.77 -5.89 -13.05
C SER A 38 -13.13 -5.11 -11.89
N PHE A 39 -12.12 -4.29 -12.19
CA PHE A 39 -11.50 -3.41 -11.20
C PHE A 39 -12.51 -2.43 -10.59
N ILE A 40 -13.31 -1.75 -11.42
CA ILE A 40 -14.31 -0.79 -10.95
C ILE A 40 -15.36 -1.48 -10.08
N ASP A 41 -15.88 -2.63 -10.51
CA ASP A 41 -16.89 -3.39 -9.77
C ASP A 41 -16.36 -3.84 -8.41
N HIS A 42 -15.15 -4.42 -8.36
CA HIS A 42 -14.52 -4.83 -7.11
C HIS A 42 -14.19 -3.63 -6.22
N ALA A 43 -13.70 -2.52 -6.78
CA ALA A 43 -13.38 -1.31 -6.04
C ALA A 43 -14.63 -0.70 -5.40
N GLN A 44 -15.74 -0.60 -6.15
CA GLN A 44 -17.02 -0.13 -5.62
C GLN A 44 -17.54 -1.07 -4.54
N TYR A 45 -17.50 -2.38 -4.77
CA TYR A 45 -17.93 -3.36 -3.78
C TYR A 45 -17.12 -3.24 -2.48
N LEU A 46 -15.78 -3.28 -2.56
CA LEU A 46 -14.88 -3.24 -1.41
C LEU A 46 -14.98 -1.95 -0.61
N THR A 47 -15.23 -0.81 -1.26
CA THR A 47 -15.42 0.48 -0.55
C THR A 47 -16.74 0.60 0.18
N THR A 48 -17.69 -0.32 -0.06
CA THR A 48 -18.94 -0.43 0.72
C THR A 48 -18.85 -1.43 1.88
N GLN A 49 -17.81 -2.26 1.92
CA GLN A 49 -17.62 -3.26 2.97
C GLN A 49 -16.95 -2.63 4.20
N SER A 50 -17.70 -2.57 5.30
CA SER A 50 -17.21 -1.96 6.55
C SER A 50 -16.01 -2.69 7.12
N GLU A 51 -15.96 -4.02 6.99
CA GLU A 51 -14.87 -4.87 7.44
C GLU A 51 -13.55 -4.62 6.69
N VAL A 52 -13.62 -4.02 5.50
CA VAL A 52 -12.44 -3.64 4.70
C VAL A 52 -12.03 -2.20 4.99
N ILE A 53 -13.00 -1.29 5.09
CA ILE A 53 -12.76 0.14 5.20
C ILE A 53 -12.50 0.60 6.65
N ALA A 54 -13.24 0.08 7.63
CA ALA A 54 -13.12 0.51 9.03
C ALA A 54 -11.71 0.32 9.61
N PRO A 55 -11.01 -0.83 9.39
CA PRO A 55 -9.62 -0.98 9.84
C PRO A 55 -8.68 0.10 9.30
N LEU A 56 -8.85 0.45 8.02
CA LEU A 56 -8.01 1.43 7.32
C LEU A 56 -8.31 2.86 7.77
N VAL A 57 -9.59 3.19 7.99
CA VAL A 57 -10.01 4.46 8.58
C VAL A 57 -9.45 4.59 9.99
N CYS A 58 -9.61 3.57 10.82
CA CYS A 58 -9.07 3.53 12.18
C CYS A 58 -7.55 3.67 12.18
N ALA A 59 -6.84 2.98 11.29
CA ALA A 59 -5.40 3.12 11.14
C ALA A 59 -5.02 4.56 10.77
N LYS A 60 -5.73 5.20 9.83
CA LYS A 60 -5.43 6.59 9.45
C LYS A 60 -5.71 7.58 10.59
N LEU A 61 -6.81 7.40 11.31
CA LEU A 61 -7.18 8.23 12.47
C LEU A 61 -6.14 8.11 13.59
N ALA A 62 -5.71 6.89 13.92
CA ALA A 62 -4.65 6.66 14.90
C ALA A 62 -3.32 7.35 14.48
N ILE A 63 -2.93 7.26 13.20
CA ILE A 63 -1.76 7.98 12.68
C ILE A 63 -1.91 9.50 12.88
N ASP A 64 -3.08 10.05 12.54
CA ASP A 64 -3.33 11.50 12.69
C ASP A 64 -3.33 11.96 14.15
N MET A 65 -3.67 11.06 15.08
CA MET A 65 -3.61 11.31 16.52
C MET A 65 -2.20 11.11 17.10
N GLY A 66 -1.23 10.70 16.29
CA GLY A 66 0.16 10.49 16.71
C GLY A 66 0.44 9.11 17.29
N PHE A 67 -0.45 8.13 17.12
CA PHE A 67 -0.19 6.76 17.53
C PHE A 67 0.71 6.03 16.53
N THR A 68 1.62 5.22 17.07
CA THR A 68 2.41 4.27 16.29
C THR A 68 1.56 3.05 15.98
N ILE A 69 1.54 2.63 14.71
CA ILE A 69 0.75 1.49 14.24
C ILE A 69 1.64 0.57 13.45
N ASP A 70 1.42 -0.74 13.57
CA ASP A 70 2.00 -1.73 12.68
C ASP A 70 1.37 -1.64 11.28
N GLN A 71 1.98 -0.83 10.41
CA GLN A 71 1.55 -0.67 9.02
C GLN A 71 1.63 -1.98 8.24
N ASP A 72 2.56 -2.87 8.58
CA ASP A 72 2.74 -4.12 7.86
C ASP A 72 1.59 -5.07 8.18
N GLN A 73 1.15 -5.13 9.43
CA GLN A 73 -0.03 -5.89 9.83
C GLN A 73 -1.30 -5.39 9.12
N VAL A 74 -1.55 -4.07 9.12
CA VAL A 74 -2.70 -3.47 8.44
C VAL A 74 -2.65 -3.73 6.93
N ASN A 75 -1.47 -3.57 6.31
CA ASN A 75 -1.29 -3.85 4.89
C ASN A 75 -1.47 -5.34 4.57
N GLN A 76 -1.01 -6.23 5.43
CA GLN A 76 -1.13 -7.67 5.24
C GLN A 76 -2.60 -8.12 5.33
N ALA A 77 -3.35 -7.61 6.31
CA ALA A 77 -4.80 -7.88 6.43
C ALA A 77 -5.56 -7.43 5.17
N LEU A 78 -5.24 -6.23 4.65
CA LEU A 78 -5.83 -5.76 3.40
C LEU A 78 -5.44 -6.66 2.22
N ARG A 79 -4.16 -7.00 2.08
CA ARG A 79 -3.71 -7.91 0.99
C ARG A 79 -4.41 -9.26 1.05
N GLN A 80 -4.54 -9.86 2.24
CA GLN A 80 -5.24 -11.13 2.42
C GLN A 80 -6.71 -11.04 1.96
N THR A 81 -7.38 -9.94 2.27
CA THR A 81 -8.75 -9.67 1.81
C THR A 81 -8.81 -9.56 0.29
N LEU A 82 -7.84 -8.85 -0.31
CA LEU A 82 -7.81 -8.58 -1.74
C LEU A 82 -7.37 -9.77 -2.60
N ASN A 83 -6.70 -10.76 -2.01
CA ASN A 83 -6.32 -11.98 -2.72
C ASN A 83 -7.53 -12.74 -3.31
N ALA A 84 -8.72 -12.58 -2.73
CA ALA A 84 -9.95 -13.16 -3.28
C ALA A 84 -10.38 -12.52 -4.62
N TYR A 85 -9.76 -11.39 -4.99
CA TYR A 85 -10.06 -10.61 -6.19
C TYR A 85 -8.85 -10.54 -7.14
N ASP A 86 -7.81 -11.36 -6.90
CA ASP A 86 -6.68 -11.47 -7.80
C ASP A 86 -7.07 -12.31 -9.02
N ASP A 87 -7.09 -11.69 -10.19
CA ASP A 87 -7.44 -12.30 -11.48
C ASP A 87 -6.20 -12.54 -12.38
N ASP A 88 -5.03 -12.68 -11.76
CA ASP A 88 -3.70 -12.85 -12.38
C ASP A 88 -3.22 -11.64 -13.22
N LYS A 89 -3.90 -10.49 -13.13
CA LYS A 89 -3.58 -9.26 -13.89
C LYS A 89 -3.11 -8.08 -13.03
N ASP A 90 -2.50 -8.36 -11.89
CA ASP A 90 -2.09 -7.36 -10.90
C ASP A 90 -3.28 -6.53 -10.33
N ALA A 91 -4.53 -6.96 -10.54
CA ALA A 91 -5.74 -6.27 -10.07
C ALA A 91 -5.72 -6.06 -8.55
N ALA A 92 -5.23 -7.05 -7.79
CA ALA A 92 -5.09 -6.95 -6.34
C ALA A 92 -4.19 -5.78 -5.89
N LEU A 93 -3.14 -5.44 -6.65
CA LEU A 93 -2.29 -4.29 -6.33
C LEU A 93 -3.01 -2.96 -6.56
N TYR A 94 -3.73 -2.83 -7.68
CA TYR A 94 -4.50 -1.61 -7.96
C TYR A 94 -5.66 -1.44 -6.98
N LEU A 95 -6.36 -2.52 -6.64
CA LEU A 95 -7.40 -2.53 -5.60
C LEU A 95 -6.81 -2.14 -4.25
N PHE A 96 -5.61 -2.65 -3.91
CA PHE A 96 -4.92 -2.28 -2.67
C PHE A 96 -4.68 -0.77 -2.57
N ILE A 97 -4.13 -0.18 -3.64
CA ILE A 97 -3.85 1.26 -3.69
C ILE A 97 -5.16 2.06 -3.59
N TYR A 98 -6.17 1.67 -4.37
CA TYR A 98 -7.45 2.39 -4.43
C TYR A 98 -8.19 2.34 -3.09
N VAL A 99 -8.41 1.15 -2.52
CA VAL A 99 -9.16 0.95 -1.28
C VAL A 99 -8.47 1.65 -0.11
N LYS A 100 -7.14 1.52 0.01
CA LYS A 100 -6.37 2.23 1.04
C LYS A 100 -6.46 3.75 0.87
N GLY A 101 -6.31 4.25 -0.35
CA GLY A 101 -6.43 5.67 -0.66
C GLY A 101 -7.82 6.23 -0.33
N TYR A 102 -8.88 5.50 -0.68
CA TYR A 102 -10.26 5.86 -0.38
C TYR A 102 -10.50 5.96 1.13
N ALA A 103 -10.16 4.92 1.90
CA ALA A 103 -10.33 4.91 3.35
C ALA A 103 -9.53 6.03 4.04
N PHE A 104 -8.30 6.28 3.58
CA PHE A 104 -7.46 7.34 4.13
C PHE A 104 -8.01 8.73 3.78
N GLY A 105 -8.59 8.90 2.60
CA GLY A 105 -9.31 10.10 2.20
C GLY A 105 -10.54 10.36 3.08
N LEU A 106 -11.31 9.31 3.41
CA LEU A 106 -12.43 9.42 4.34
C LEU A 106 -11.98 9.90 5.71
N ALA A 107 -10.98 9.24 6.30
CA ALA A 107 -10.43 9.62 7.59
C ALA A 107 -9.85 11.05 7.60
N HIS A 108 -9.21 11.47 6.50
CA HIS A 108 -8.68 12.82 6.37
C HIS A 108 -9.80 13.89 6.38
N GLY A 109 -10.95 13.59 5.79
CA GLY A 109 -12.12 14.47 5.77
C GLY A 109 -12.84 14.61 7.11
N ILE A 110 -12.48 13.83 8.13
CA ILE A 110 -13.07 13.91 9.46
C ILE A 110 -12.45 15.07 10.25
N GLU A 111 -13.29 15.99 10.69
CA GLU A 111 -12.91 17.13 11.53
C GLU A 111 -12.55 16.67 12.95
N ASP A 112 -13.47 16.00 13.65
CA ASP A 112 -13.26 15.43 14.98
C ASP A 112 -12.68 14.01 14.91
N LYS A 113 -11.36 13.94 14.72
CA LYS A 113 -10.63 12.67 14.62
C LYS A 113 -10.71 11.84 15.91
N PRO A 114 -10.48 12.41 17.11
CA PRO A 114 -10.60 11.65 18.36
C PRO A 114 -12.02 11.12 18.60
N GLY A 115 -13.05 11.94 18.33
CA GLY A 115 -14.44 11.50 18.45
C GLY A 115 -14.77 10.35 17.50
N ALA A 116 -14.37 10.47 16.22
CA ALA A 116 -14.57 9.39 15.26
C ALA A 116 -13.81 8.11 15.63
N TYR A 117 -12.57 8.23 16.10
CA TYR A 117 -11.76 7.08 16.53
C TYR A 117 -12.45 6.28 17.65
N PHE A 118 -13.01 6.99 18.63
CA PHE A 118 -13.76 6.37 19.72
C PHE A 118 -15.11 5.80 19.26
N HIS A 119 -15.88 6.54 18.45
CA HIS A 119 -17.19 6.11 17.97
C HIS A 119 -17.13 4.89 17.04
N LEU A 120 -16.06 4.75 16.26
CA LEU A 120 -15.80 3.57 15.44
C LEU A 120 -15.28 2.38 16.28
N GLY A 121 -14.97 2.60 17.55
CA GLY A 121 -14.44 1.57 18.44
C GLY A 121 -13.08 1.05 17.97
N CYS A 122 -12.22 1.92 17.44
CA CYS A 122 -10.96 1.53 16.82
C CYS A 122 -10.06 0.70 17.76
N ASP A 123 -9.98 1.06 19.05
CA ASP A 123 -9.19 0.30 20.03
C ASP A 123 -9.78 -1.09 20.36
N GLN A 124 -11.09 -1.28 20.20
CA GLN A 124 -11.79 -2.50 20.62
C GLN A 124 -11.97 -3.48 19.46
N ASN A 125 -12.23 -2.95 18.27
CA ASN A 125 -12.63 -3.73 17.09
C ASN A 125 -11.49 -3.90 16.09
N HIS A 126 -10.41 -3.11 16.23
CA HIS A 126 -9.26 -3.12 15.33
C HIS A 126 -7.94 -3.26 16.11
N PRO A 127 -7.68 -4.41 16.76
CA PRO A 127 -6.46 -4.64 17.55
C PRO A 127 -5.17 -4.59 16.71
N GLU A 128 -5.25 -4.68 15.38
CA GLU A 128 -4.15 -4.35 14.47
C GLU A 128 -3.70 -2.88 14.55
N VAL A 129 -4.54 -2.02 15.13
CA VAL A 129 -4.26 -0.62 15.47
C VAL A 129 -3.84 -0.53 16.94
N GLN A 130 -2.90 -1.36 17.36
CA GLN A 130 -2.30 -1.25 18.69
C GLN A 130 -1.18 -0.20 18.70
N MET A 131 -1.21 0.69 19.69
CA MET A 131 -0.07 1.56 20.01
C MET A 131 1.17 0.70 20.25
N ALA A 132 2.23 0.91 19.47
CA ALA A 132 3.54 0.36 19.86
C ALA A 132 3.89 0.88 21.26
N PRO A 133 4.41 0.04 22.17
CA PRO A 133 4.72 0.44 23.54
C PRO A 133 5.98 1.31 23.56
N GLU A 134 5.87 2.58 23.20
CA GLU A 134 6.82 3.60 23.62
C GLU A 134 6.05 4.82 24.14
N GLN A 135 6.39 5.22 25.37
CA GLN A 135 5.85 6.32 26.17
C GLN A 135 4.67 6.03 27.11
N THR A 136 4.75 4.93 27.86
CA THR A 136 4.18 4.88 29.23
C THR A 136 5.26 5.21 30.26
N GLN A 137 5.97 6.35 30.12
CA GLN A 137 6.81 6.92 31.18
C GLN A 137 6.90 8.44 31.04
N ILE A 138 6.00 9.16 31.69
CA ILE A 138 6.30 10.43 32.37
C ILE A 138 5.60 10.36 33.74
#